data_AF-A0A2P4PYE5-F1
#
_entry.id   AF-A0A2P4PYE5-F1
#
_cell.length_a   1.000
_cell.length_b   1.000
_cell.length_c   1.000
_cell.angle_alpha   90.00
_cell.angle_beta   90.00
_cell.angle_gamma   90.00
#
_symmetry.space_group_name_H-M   'P 1'
#
loop_
_entity.id
_entity.type
_entity.pdbx_description
1 polymer ?
#
loop_
_entity_poly.entity_id
_entity_poly.type
_entity_poly.pdbx_seq_one_letter_code
_entity_poly.pdbx_strand_id
1 'polypeptide(L)'
;MSNKTSNSRENDSKNTNINNDSKNTNRLIIENRLRIRTSDGKAYEVDRWCPHSNSDLASRGVILGSKLICTKHNWAFSLDQGGKCTSADATINACLINDW
;
A
#
# COMPACT_ATOMS: atom_id res chain seq x y z
N MET A 1 31.59 -45.16 22.47
CA MET A 1 30.27 -44.49 22.55
C MET A 1 30.38 -43.29 23.45
N SER A 2 30.12 -42.08 22.92
CA SER A 2 30.00 -40.87 23.73
C SER A 2 28.88 -40.03 23.16
N ASN A 3 27.74 -40.08 23.84
CA ASN A 3 26.57 -39.25 23.55
C ASN A 3 26.91 -37.80 23.89
N LYS A 4 26.68 -36.89 22.95
CA LYS A 4 26.56 -35.45 23.23
C LYS A 4 25.11 -35.03 22.98
N THR A 5 24.43 -34.74 24.07
CA THR A 5 23.17 -33.99 24.12
C THR A 5 23.44 -32.54 23.73
N SER A 6 22.56 -31.93 22.93
CA SER A 6 22.16 -30.53 23.08
C SER A 6 20.84 -30.27 22.35
N ASN A 7 19.85 -29.85 23.14
CA ASN A 7 18.69 -29.03 22.80
C ASN A 7 19.14 -27.84 21.89
N SER A 8 18.40 -27.34 20.92
CA SER A 8 17.26 -26.41 21.12
C SER A 8 16.67 -26.03 19.75
N ARG A 9 15.38 -25.71 19.76
CA ARG A 9 14.59 -25.15 18.66
C ARG A 9 15.03 -23.72 18.37
N GLU A 10 15.02 -23.32 17.10
CA GLU A 10 14.70 -21.94 16.68
C GLU A 10 14.19 -21.98 15.24
N ASN A 11 12.87 -21.81 15.09
CA ASN A 11 12.26 -21.53 13.80
C ASN A 11 12.57 -20.06 13.49
N ASP A 12 13.48 -19.84 12.54
CA ASP A 12 13.75 -18.53 11.96
C ASP A 12 12.53 -18.05 11.14
N SER A 13 11.51 -17.59 11.84
CA SER A 13 10.57 -16.61 11.30
C SER A 13 11.41 -15.38 10.96
N LYS A 14 11.71 -15.19 9.67
CA LYS A 14 12.27 -13.94 9.15
C LYS A 14 11.25 -12.82 9.38
N ASN A 15 11.30 -12.27 10.58
CA ASN A 15 10.72 -10.99 10.97
C ASN A 15 11.42 -9.93 10.10
N THR A 16 10.82 -9.61 8.96
CA THR A 16 11.33 -8.56 8.09
C THR A 16 11.05 -7.22 8.76
N ASN A 17 12.09 -6.75 9.44
CA ASN A 17 12.38 -5.41 9.88
C ASN A 17 11.59 -4.35 9.07
N ILE A 18 10.51 -3.85 9.68
CA ILE A 18 9.74 -2.72 9.16
C ILE A 18 10.62 -1.49 9.39
N ASN A 19 11.36 -1.11 8.35
CA ASN A 19 12.21 0.07 8.38
C ASN A 19 11.37 1.32 8.70
N ASN A 20 11.86 2.07 9.68
CA ASN A 20 11.37 3.36 10.14
C ASN A 20 11.38 4.42 9.02
N ASP A 21 10.42 4.39 8.11
CA ASP A 21 10.00 5.59 7.37
C ASP A 21 8.98 6.33 8.25
N SER A 22 9.28 7.58 8.58
CA SER A 22 8.38 8.51 9.29
C SER A 22 6.94 8.27 8.87
N LYS A 23 6.09 7.86 9.83
CA LYS A 23 4.67 7.55 9.64
C LYS A 23 4.00 8.64 8.82
N ASN A 24 3.82 8.41 7.51
CA ASN A 24 2.87 9.17 6.73
C ASN A 24 1.51 8.79 7.30
N THR A 25 0.96 9.63 8.17
CA THR A 25 -0.27 9.37 8.94
C THR A 25 -1.48 9.08 8.04
N ASN A 26 -1.36 9.36 6.75
CA ASN A 26 -2.42 9.23 5.76
C ASN A 26 -2.28 7.99 4.87
N ARG A 27 -1.33 7.08 5.15
CA ARG A 27 -1.20 5.82 4.40
C ARG A 27 -0.76 4.65 5.28
N LEU A 28 -1.39 3.49 5.09
CA LEU A 28 -0.99 2.20 5.65
C LEU A 28 -0.78 1.19 4.53
N ILE A 29 0.29 0.40 4.61
CA ILE A 29 0.60 -0.67 3.66
C ILE A 29 0.05 -1.98 4.21
N ILE A 30 -0.79 -2.66 3.43
CA ILE A 30 -1.38 -3.96 3.78
C ILE A 30 -1.10 -4.90 2.62
N GLU A 31 0.07 -5.54 2.64
CA GLU A 31 0.54 -6.43 1.56
C GLU A 31 0.49 -5.77 0.17
N ASN A 32 -0.47 -6.20 -0.68
CA ASN A 32 -0.72 -5.73 -2.04
C ASN A 32 -1.75 -4.59 -2.11
N ARG A 33 -2.22 -4.11 -0.96
CA ARG A 33 -3.22 -3.06 -0.82
C ARG A 33 -2.62 -1.87 -0.06
N LEU A 34 -3.23 -0.71 -0.25
CA LEU A 34 -2.95 0.50 0.52
C LEU A 34 -4.25 1.02 1.10
N ARG A 35 -4.24 1.31 2.40
CA ARG A 35 -5.23 2.22 2.97
C ARG A 35 -4.68 3.62 2.86
N ILE A 36 -5.47 4.54 2.32
CA ILE A 36 -5.15 5.97 2.24
C ILE A 36 -6.26 6.81 2.85
N ARG A 37 -5.89 7.90 3.53
CA ARG A 37 -6.81 8.90 4.07
C ARG A 37 -6.65 10.20 3.31
N THR A 38 -7.75 10.71 2.78
CA THR A 38 -7.79 11.99 2.06
C THR A 38 -7.93 13.15 3.05
N SER A 39 -7.62 14.36 2.59
CA SER A 39 -7.66 15.57 3.45
C SER A 39 -9.05 15.94 3.93
N ASP A 40 -10.11 15.49 3.25
CA ASP A 40 -11.51 15.63 3.66
C ASP A 40 -11.94 14.55 4.68
N GLY A 41 -11.02 13.69 5.11
CA GLY A 41 -11.22 12.72 6.17
C GLY A 41 -11.74 11.36 5.72
N LYS A 42 -12.08 11.18 4.44
CA LYS A 42 -12.47 9.86 3.90
C LYS A 42 -11.27 8.92 3.86
N ALA A 43 -11.55 7.63 4.00
CA ALA A 43 -10.55 6.57 3.90
C ALA A 43 -10.90 5.61 2.77
N TYR A 44 -9.89 5.17 2.04
CA TYR A 44 -10.05 4.22 0.95
C TYR A 44 -9.03 3.11 1.07
N GLU A 45 -9.43 1.91 0.67
CA GLU A 45 -8.50 0.85 0.32
C GLU A 45 -8.34 0.77 -1.20
N VAL A 46 -7.10 0.70 -1.68
CA VAL A 46 -6.74 0.67 -3.10
C VAL A 46 -5.68 -0.40 -3.36
N ASP A 47 -5.48 -0.77 -4.62
CA ASP A 47 -4.32 -1.54 -5.05
C ASP A 47 -3.03 -0.76 -4.80
N ARG A 48 -2.01 -1.46 -4.32
CA ARG A 48 -0.67 -0.89 -4.15
C ARG A 48 0.03 -0.65 -5.49
N TRP A 49 -0.30 -1.42 -6.51
CA TRP A 49 0.46 -1.45 -7.76
C TRP A 49 -0.26 -0.66 -8.85
N CYS A 50 0.43 0.31 -9.43
CA CYS A 50 -0.09 1.08 -10.55
C CYS A 50 -0.24 0.17 -11.79
N PRO A 51 -1.44 0.07 -12.40
CA PRO A 51 -1.71 -0.86 -13.50
C PRO A 51 -0.96 -0.54 -14.79
N HIS A 52 -0.37 0.65 -14.93
CA HIS A 52 0.41 1.01 -16.11
C HIS A 52 1.73 0.23 -16.20
N SER A 53 2.52 0.22 -15.13
CA SER A 53 3.88 -0.37 -15.18
C SER A 53 4.31 -1.00 -13.84
N ASN A 54 3.34 -1.47 -13.06
CA ASN A 54 3.54 -2.09 -11.75
C ASN A 54 4.38 -1.23 -10.77
N SER A 55 4.19 0.09 -10.81
CA SER A 55 4.89 1.01 -9.90
C SER A 55 4.26 0.97 -8.52
N ASP A 56 5.09 0.94 -7.48
CA ASP A 56 4.63 0.95 -6.09
C ASP A 56 4.00 2.31 -5.72
N LEU A 57 2.68 2.34 -5.57
CA LEU A 57 1.93 3.53 -5.14
C LEU A 57 2.18 3.84 -3.66
N ALA A 58 2.73 2.93 -2.87
CA ALA A 58 3.09 3.21 -1.49
C ALA A 58 4.19 4.27 -1.42
N SER A 59 5.18 4.17 -2.30
CA SER A 59 6.32 5.09 -2.39
C SER A 59 6.14 6.18 -3.45
N ARG A 60 5.40 5.91 -4.53
CA ARG A 60 5.22 6.84 -5.66
C ARG A 60 3.82 7.43 -5.79
N GLY A 61 2.92 7.13 -4.86
CA GLY A 61 1.56 7.67 -4.83
C GLY A 61 1.49 8.98 -4.03
N VAL A 62 0.92 10.03 -4.62
CA VAL A 62 0.58 11.29 -3.94
C VAL A 62 -0.93 11.44 -3.89
N ILE A 63 -1.47 11.75 -2.71
CA ILE A 63 -2.90 11.99 -2.52
C ILE A 63 -3.16 13.48 -2.72
N LEU A 64 -4.05 13.84 -3.63
CA LEU A 64 -4.45 15.22 -3.90
C LEU A 64 -5.98 15.29 -4.00
N GLY A 65 -6.62 15.85 -2.97
CA GLY A 65 -8.09 15.78 -2.83
C GLY A 65 -8.55 14.33 -2.81
N SER A 66 -9.49 13.98 -3.68
CA SER A 66 -9.96 12.61 -3.87
C SER A 66 -9.29 11.86 -5.03
N LYS A 67 -8.02 12.20 -5.32
CA LYS A 67 -7.21 11.49 -6.32
C LYS A 67 -5.95 10.90 -5.71
N LEU A 68 -5.57 9.70 -6.17
CA LEU A 68 -4.23 9.16 -5.99
C LEU A 68 -3.46 9.31 -7.31
N ILE A 69 -2.28 9.93 -7.26
CA ILE A 69 -1.46 10.22 -8.43
C ILE A 69 -0.19 9.38 -8.36
N CYS A 70 0.05 8.55 -9.38
CA CYS A 70 1.32 7.86 -9.56
C CYS A 70 2.36 8.82 -10.15
N THR A 71 3.39 9.19 -9.39
CA THR A 71 4.40 10.17 -9.82
C THR A 71 5.38 9.65 -10.87
N LYS A 72 5.35 8.34 -11.22
CA LYS A 72 6.22 7.81 -12.29
C LYS A 72 5.81 8.29 -13.68
N HIS A 73 4.51 8.24 -13.98
CA HIS A 73 3.96 8.58 -15.31
C HIS A 73 2.72 9.47 -15.22
N ASN A 74 2.47 10.07 -14.06
CA ASN A 74 1.40 11.01 -13.79
C ASN A 74 -0.02 10.46 -14.02
N TRP A 75 -0.23 9.15 -13.88
CA TRP A 75 -1.56 8.56 -13.90
C TRP A 75 -2.31 8.96 -12.63
N ALA A 76 -3.46 9.61 -12.81
CA ALA A 76 -4.34 10.02 -11.72
C ALA A 76 -5.53 9.07 -11.64
N PHE A 77 -5.85 8.63 -10.44
CA PHE A 77 -6.94 7.70 -10.14
C PHE A 77 -7.96 8.39 -9.24
N SER A 78 -9.23 8.44 -9.65
CA SER A 78 -10.31 9.03 -8.85
C SER A 78 -10.78 8.04 -7.77
N LEU A 79 -10.58 8.39 -6.51
CA LEU A 79 -10.94 7.56 -5.37
C LEU A 79 -12.46 7.47 -5.20
N ASP A 80 -13.18 8.58 -5.37
CA ASP A 80 -14.65 8.62 -5.32
C ASP A 80 -15.32 7.83 -6.45
N GLN A 81 -14.60 7.52 -7.53
CA GLN A 81 -15.11 6.77 -8.68
C GLN A 81 -14.49 5.39 -8.79
N GLY A 82 -14.23 4.74 -7.65
CA GLY A 82 -13.76 3.35 -7.60
C GLY A 82 -12.31 3.16 -8.03
N GLY A 83 -11.51 4.22 -8.08
CA GLY A 83 -10.09 4.17 -8.46
C GLY A 83 -9.85 4.27 -9.96
N LYS A 84 -10.85 4.67 -10.76
CA LYS A 84 -10.73 4.78 -12.22
C LYS A 84 -9.64 5.78 -12.61
N CYS A 85 -8.81 5.38 -13.57
CA CYS A 85 -7.81 6.24 -14.16
C CYS A 85 -8.47 7.31 -15.04
N THR A 86 -7.96 8.54 -14.99
CA THR A 86 -8.51 9.65 -15.80
C THR A 86 -8.08 9.60 -17.27
N SER A 87 -7.07 8.80 -17.61
CA SER A 87 -6.43 8.79 -18.94
C SER A 87 -6.42 7.43 -19.63
N ALA A 88 -6.94 6.38 -19.00
CA ALA A 88 -6.97 5.02 -19.53
C ALA A 88 -8.13 4.23 -18.93
N ASP A 89 -8.56 3.16 -19.61
CA ASP A 89 -9.49 2.18 -19.05
C ASP A 89 -8.76 1.23 -18.09
N ALA A 90 -8.48 1.74 -16.90
CA ALA A 90 -7.79 1.02 -15.83
C ALA A 90 -8.27 1.54 -14.47
N THR A 91 -8.07 0.74 -13.42
CA THR A 91 -8.44 1.11 -12.06
C THR A 91 -7.41 0.61 -11.05
N ILE A 92 -7.40 1.24 -9.87
CA ILE A 92 -6.71 0.75 -8.66
C ILE A 92 -7.70 0.18 -7.64
N ASN A 93 -8.92 -0.17 -8.07
CA ASN A 93 -9.95 -0.81 -7.26
C ASN A 93 -10.16 -0.11 -5.91
N ALA A 94 -10.42 1.20 -5.96
CA ALA A 94 -10.63 1.99 -4.76
C ALA A 94 -11.99 1.65 -4.13
N CYS A 95 -11.98 1.35 -2.83
CA CYS A 95 -13.16 1.07 -2.04
C CYS A 95 -13.18 2.01 -0.84
N LEU A 96 -14.29 2.73 -0.62
CA LEU A 96 -14.49 3.54 0.58
C LEU A 96 -14.56 2.62 1.79
N ILE A 97 -13.81 2.95 2.85
CA ILE A 97 -13.81 2.21 4.11
C ILE A 97 -14.19 3.14 5.27
N ASN A 98 -14.89 2.60 6.25
CA ASN A 98 -15.30 3.34 7.45
C ASN A 98 -14.28 3.20 8.60
N ASP A 99 -13.44 2.18 8.56
CA ASP A 99 -12.47 1.85 9.61
C ASP A 99 -11.04 2.19 9.16
N TRP A 100 -10.50 3.32 9.63
CA TRP A 100 -9.15 3.83 9.33
C TRP A 100 -8.11 3.40 10.37
#